data_AF-A0A954HIJ3-F1
#
_entry.id   AF-A0A954HIJ3-F1
#
_cell.length_a   1.000
_cell.length_b   1.000
_cell.length_c   1.000
_cell.angle_alpha   90.00
_cell.angle_beta   90.00
_cell.angle_gamma   90.00
#
_symmetry.space_group_name_H-M   'P 1'
#
loop_
_entity.id
_entity.type
_entity.pdbx_description
1 polymer ?
#
loop_
_entity_poly.entity_id
_entity_poly.type
_entity_poly.pdbx_seq_one_letter_code
_entity_poly.pdbx_strand_id
1 'polypeptide(L)' 'SQAFDCGVNDLPLEIVLSWFEQKAVAVLLTLLALDVKGIRVGPVPPAFITPNVFKVLQDKFDLKIIEAEPPVELVQLAT' A
#
# COMPACT_ATOMS: atom_id res chain seq x y z
N SER A 1 2.97 16.44 -1.61
CA SER A 1 4.40 16.54 -2.01
C SER A 1 4.78 17.98 -2.30
N GLN A 2 4.19 18.67 -3.29
CA GLN A 2 4.59 20.05 -3.66
C GLN A 2 4.60 21.05 -2.49
N ALA A 3 3.60 21.02 -1.61
CA ALA A 3 3.54 21.90 -0.45
C ALA A 3 4.67 21.67 0.58
N PHE A 4 5.27 20.48 0.57
CA PHE A 4 6.35 20.06 1.48
C PHE A 4 7.70 19.93 0.77
N ASP A 5 7.78 20.28 -0.52
CA ASP A 5 8.98 20.16 -1.37
C ASP A 5 9.69 18.79 -1.28
N CYS A 6 8.91 17.70 -1.28
CA CYS A 6 9.42 16.34 -1.16
C CYS A 6 8.77 15.37 -2.17
N GLY A 7 9.32 14.14 -2.30
CA GLY A 7 8.71 13.07 -3.08
C GLY A 7 7.42 12.55 -2.45
N VAL A 8 6.61 11.80 -3.21
CA VAL A 8 5.33 11.25 -2.69
C VAL A 8 5.56 10.24 -1.56
N ASN A 9 6.63 9.46 -1.64
CA ASN A 9 6.98 8.45 -0.65
C ASN A 9 7.69 9.03 0.59
N ASP A 10 8.09 10.30 0.55
CA ASP A 10 8.71 11.01 1.69
C ASP A 10 7.66 11.72 2.56
N LEU A 11 6.39 11.66 2.16
CA LEU A 11 5.31 12.22 2.95
C LEU A 11 5.10 11.38 4.22
N PRO A 12 4.75 12.00 5.36
CA PRO A 12 4.34 11.29 6.57
C PRO A 12 2.92 10.73 6.37
N LEU A 13 2.78 9.80 5.42
CA LEU A 13 1.53 9.22 4.97
C LEU A 13 1.69 7.71 4.88
N GLU A 14 0.75 6.99 5.46
CA GLU A 14 0.61 5.54 5.28
C GLU A 14 -0.70 5.24 4.57
N ILE A 15 -0.64 4.35 3.55
CA ILE A 15 -1.82 3.97 2.76
C ILE A 15 -2.24 2.55 3.15
N VAL A 16 -3.38 2.46 3.84
CA VAL A 16 -4.05 1.20 4.16
C VAL A 16 -5.26 1.06 3.23
N LEU A 17 -5.12 0.21 2.21
CA LEU A 17 -6.09 0.00 1.13
C LEU A 17 -6.90 -1.28 1.35
N SER A 18 -8.09 -1.14 1.92
CA SER A 18 -9.09 -2.21 1.94
C SER A 18 -9.75 -2.33 0.56
N TRP A 19 -9.79 -3.54 0.00
CA TRP A 19 -10.37 -3.76 -1.33
C TRP A 19 -11.44 -4.86 -1.32
N PHE A 20 -12.33 -4.81 -2.30
CA PHE A 20 -13.39 -5.82 -2.49
C PHE A 20 -13.65 -6.08 -3.98
N GLU A 21 -13.77 -5.02 -4.79
CA GLU A 21 -14.08 -5.12 -6.22
C GLU A 21 -12.93 -4.66 -7.13
N GLN A 22 -13.07 -4.90 -8.43
CA GLN A 22 -12.09 -4.59 -9.48
C GLN A 22 -11.72 -3.10 -9.58
N LYS A 23 -12.61 -2.18 -9.19
CA LYS A 23 -12.25 -0.75 -9.17
C LYS A 23 -11.14 -0.45 -8.15
N ALA A 24 -11.12 -1.14 -7.01
CA ALA A 24 -10.05 -0.99 -6.03
C ALA A 24 -8.71 -1.57 -6.55
N VAL A 25 -8.78 -2.62 -7.38
CA VAL A 25 -7.60 -3.13 -8.09
C VAL A 25 -7.05 -2.09 -9.06
N ALA A 26 -7.91 -1.40 -9.82
CA ALA A 26 -7.47 -0.33 -10.71
C ALA A 26 -6.77 0.81 -9.95
N VAL A 27 -7.29 1.18 -8.78
CA VAL A 27 -6.66 2.16 -7.88
C VAL A 27 -5.28 1.67 -7.42
N LEU A 28 -5.18 0.43 -6.94
CA LEU A 28 -3.90 -0.17 -6.55
C LEU A 28 -2.88 -0.13 -7.68
N LEU A 29 -3.25 -0.60 -8.89
CA LEU A 29 -2.36 -0.59 -10.05
C LEU A 29 -1.94 0.82 -10.45
N THR A 30 -2.84 1.81 -10.32
CA THR A 30 -2.51 3.22 -10.58
C THR A 30 -1.47 3.73 -9.59
N LEU A 31 -1.62 3.43 -8.29
CA LEU A 31 -0.64 3.81 -7.27
C LEU A 31 0.73 3.16 -7.53
N LEU A 32 0.75 1.88 -7.90
CA LEU A 32 1.99 1.18 -8.27
C LEU A 32 2.62 1.79 -9.53
N ALA A 33 1.82 2.17 -10.52
CA ALA A 33 2.32 2.83 -11.74
C ALA A 33 2.91 4.23 -11.47
N LEU A 34 2.46 4.91 -10.41
CA LEU A 34 3.00 6.18 -9.93
C LEU A 34 4.20 6.00 -8.98
N ASP A 35 4.72 4.78 -8.81
CA ASP A 35 5.80 4.41 -7.89
C ASP A 35 5.51 4.73 -6.42
N VAL A 36 4.24 4.66 -6.00
CA VAL A 36 3.85 4.77 -4.59
C VAL A 36 4.20 3.48 -3.86
N LYS A 37 4.88 3.58 -2.72
CA LYS A 37 5.44 2.46 -1.96
C LYS A 37 4.84 2.33 -0.56
N GLY A 38 5.02 1.17 0.06
CA GLY A 38 4.62 0.92 1.45
C GLY A 38 3.12 0.71 1.66
N ILE A 39 2.36 0.47 0.58
CA ILE A 39 0.92 0.27 0.65
C ILE A 39 0.59 -1.04 1.36
N ARG A 40 -0.33 -1.02 2.33
CA ARG A 40 -0.92 -2.22 2.93
C ARG A 40 -2.24 -2.53 2.24
N VAL A 41 -2.37 -3.69 1.61
CA VAL A 41 -3.59 -4.13 0.92
C VAL A 41 -4.22 -5.33 1.64
N GLY A 42 -5.54 -5.33 1.79
CA GLY A 42 -6.21 -6.43 2.49
C GLY A 42 -7.74 -6.39 2.43
N PRO A 43 -8.40 -7.36 3.09
CA PRO A 43 -7.84 -8.28 4.10
C PRO A 43 -6.98 -9.42 3.51
N VAL A 44 -7.17 -9.77 2.25
CA VAL A 44 -6.35 -10.76 1.52
C VAL A 44 -5.82 -10.15 0.23
N PRO A 45 -4.71 -10.62 -0.35
CA PRO A 45 -4.31 -10.16 -1.67
C PRO A 45 -5.36 -10.54 -2.74
N PRO A 46 -5.50 -9.76 -3.83
CA PRO A 46 -6.37 -10.13 -4.94
C PRO A 46 -6.10 -11.53 -5.47
N ALA A 47 -7.15 -12.34 -5.60
CA ALA A 47 -7.04 -13.77 -5.88
C ALA A 47 -6.32 -14.11 -7.21
N PHE A 48 -6.25 -13.17 -8.14
CA PHE A 48 -5.53 -13.34 -9.40
C PHE A 48 -4.01 -13.11 -9.27
N ILE A 49 -3.53 -12.59 -8.14
CA ILE A 49 -2.11 -12.39 -7.88
C ILE A 49 -1.55 -13.65 -7.23
N THR A 50 -0.67 -14.34 -7.96
CA THR A 50 0.02 -15.51 -7.42
C THR A 50 1.06 -15.11 -6.37
N PRO A 51 1.47 -16.02 -5.46
CA PRO A 51 2.49 -15.72 -4.46
C PRO A 51 3.81 -15.18 -5.06
N ASN A 52 4.25 -15.71 -6.20
CA ASN A 52 5.47 -15.26 -6.87
C ASN A 52 5.33 -13.84 -7.42
N VAL A 53 4.18 -13.52 -8.03
CA VAL A 53 3.92 -12.14 -8.49
C VAL A 53 3.81 -11.20 -7.30
N PHE A 54 3.12 -11.61 -6.24
CA PHE A 54 3.01 -10.83 -5.02
C PHE A 54 4.40 -10.52 -4.47
N LYS A 55 5.29 -11.50 -4.38
CA LYS A 55 6.67 -11.32 -3.92
C LYS A 55 7.44 -10.26 -4.73
N VAL A 56 7.32 -10.29 -6.07
CA VAL A 56 7.90 -9.25 -6.93
C VAL A 56 7.34 -7.85 -6.61
N LEU A 57 6.04 -7.75 -6.32
CA LEU A 57 5.42 -6.48 -5.92
C LEU A 57 5.91 -6.03 -4.54
N GLN A 58 6.12 -6.94 -3.60
CA GLN A 58 6.72 -6.61 -2.29
C GLN A 58 8.14 -6.05 -2.48
N ASP A 59 8.97 -6.73 -3.28
CA ASP A 59 10.37 -6.35 -3.45
C ASP A 59 10.53 -5.01 -4.20
N LYS A 60 9.60 -4.68 -5.11
CA LYS A 60 9.64 -3.44 -5.90
C LYS A 60 8.96 -2.24 -5.23
N PHE A 61 7.81 -2.47 -4.59
CA PHE A 61 6.93 -1.41 -4.11
C PHE A 61 6.72 -1.43 -2.59
N ASP A 62 7.40 -2.31 -1.86
CA ASP A 62 7.15 -2.52 -0.43
C ASP A 62 5.67 -2.80 -0.13
N LEU A 63 5.01 -3.56 -1.01
CA LEU A 63 3.61 -3.95 -0.86
C LEU A 63 3.43 -4.91 0.31
N LYS A 64 2.51 -4.60 1.22
CA LYS A 64 2.27 -5.33 2.47
C LYS A 64 0.84 -5.84 2.53
N ILE A 65 0.62 -6.86 3.35
CA ILE A 65 -0.73 -7.30 3.72
C ILE A 65 -1.16 -6.57 4.99
N ILE A 66 -2.45 -6.25 5.10
CA ILE A 66 -3.02 -5.72 6.33
C ILE A 66 -2.92 -6.79 7.43
N GLU A 67 -2.28 -6.45 8.54
CA GLU A 67 -2.14 -7.31 9.71
C GLU A 67 -3.37 -7.19 10.63
N ALA A 68 -3.58 -8.17 11.51
CA ALA A 68 -4.72 -8.17 12.44
C ALA A 68 -4.62 -7.05 13.49
N GLU A 69 -3.40 -6.70 13.87
CA GLU A 69 -3.11 -5.59 14.78
C GLU A 69 -2.45 -4.45 14.01
N PRO A 70 -2.81 -3.19 14.26
CA PRO A 70 -2.14 -2.05 13.65
C PRO A 70 -0.70 -1.94 14.20
N PRO A 71 0.29 -1.70 13.32
CA PRO A 71 1.65 -1.34 13.75
C PRO A 71 1.64 -0.20 14.77
N VAL A 72 2.51 -0.29 15.77
CA VAL A 72 2.64 0.72 16.85
C VAL A 72 2.84 2.12 16.27
N GLU A 73 3.59 2.23 15.17
CA GLU A 73 3.87 3.49 14.47
C GLU A 73 2.60 4.17 13.94
N LEU A 74 1.62 3.40 13.46
CA LEU A 74 0.32 3.93 13.03
C LEU A 74 -0.53 4.41 14.20
N VAL A 75 -0.46 3.72 15.34
CA VAL A 75 -1.21 4.10 16.54
C VAL A 75 -0.74 5.46 17.05
N GLN A 76 0.56 5.74 16.95
CA GLN A 76 1.16 7.01 17.37
C GLN A 76 0.78 8.20 16.48
N LEU A 77 0.42 7.98 15.21
CA LEU A 77 -0.04 9.05 14.31
C LEU A 77 -1.46 9.53 14.61
N ALA A 78 -2.24 8.74 15.36
CA ALA A 78 -3.63 9.06 15.73
C ALA A 78 -3.76 9.79 17.07
N THR A 79 -2.64 10.09 17.75
CA THR A 79 -2.55 10.78 19.05
C THR A 79 -1.75 12.06 18.95
#